data_AF-A0AA37VRZ4-F1
#
_entry.id   AF-A0AA37VRZ4-F1
#
_cell.length_a   1.000
_cell.length_b   1.000
_cell.length_c   1.000
_cell.angle_alpha   90.00
_cell.angle_beta   90.00
_cell.angle_gamma   90.00
#
_symmetry.space_group_name_H-M   'P 1'
#
loop_
_entity.id
_entity.type
_entity.pdbx_description
1 polymer ?
#
loop_
_entity_poly.entity_id
_entity_poly.type
_entity_poly.pdbx_seq_one_letter_code
_entity_poly.pdbx_strand_id
1 'polypeptide(L)' 'MIDSVERIKSITGRIDLVHCNDSRDAAGSGADRHANFGTGQIDPQLLVAVVKAADAPVICETSDEGRKDDIAFLRDHV' A
#
# COMPACT_ATOMS: atom_id res chain seq x y z
N MET A 1 -11.31 0.00 2.79
CA MET A 1 -9.95 -0.31 2.31
C MET A 1 -9.84 -1.75 1.86
N ILE A 2 -10.26 -2.73 2.67
CA ILE A 2 -10.25 -4.15 2.25
C ILE A 2 -11.10 -4.38 0.97
N ASP A 3 -12.18 -3.62 0.79
CA ASP A 3 -13.05 -3.61 -0.39
C ASP A 3 -12.51 -2.80 -1.59
N SER A 4 -11.46 -2.00 -1.40
CA SER A 4 -11.01 -1.04 -2.42
C SER A 4 -10.56 -1.73 -3.71
N VAL A 5 -9.87 -2.87 -3.59
CA VAL A 5 -9.38 -3.62 -4.76
C VAL A 5 -10.53 -4.16 -5.60
N GLU A 6 -11.55 -4.75 -4.97
CA GLU A 6 -12.73 -5.28 -5.66
C GLU A 6 -13.49 -4.16 -6.37
N ARG A 7 -13.68 -3.03 -5.70
CA ARG A 7 -14.34 -1.86 -6.28
C ARG A 7 -13.59 -1.33 -7.49
N ILE A 8 -12.26 -1.20 -7.41
CA ILE A 8 -11.45 -0.78 -8.55
C ILE A 8 -11.53 -1.79 -9.68
N LYS A 9 -11.31 -3.10 -9.42
CA LYS A 9 -11.42 -4.16 -10.43
C LYS A 9 -12.81 -4.24 -11.07
N SER A 10 -13.89 -3.95 -10.34
CA SER A 10 -15.26 -3.91 -10.91
C SER A 10 -15.46 -2.79 -11.94
N ILE A 11 -14.65 -1.73 -11.88
CA ILE A 11 -14.70 -0.59 -12.80
C ILE A 11 -13.72 -0.79 -13.95
N THR A 12 -12.47 -1.15 -13.63
CA THR A 12 -11.36 -1.17 -14.58
C THR A 12 -11.14 -2.54 -15.22
N GLY A 13 -11.68 -3.60 -14.62
CA GLY A 13 -11.43 -4.99 -14.97
C GLY A 13 -10.06 -5.53 -14.52
N ARG A 14 -9.15 -4.67 -14.02
CA ARG A 14 -7.76 -5.03 -13.72
C ARG A 14 -7.03 -4.03 -12.82
N ILE A 15 -5.97 -4.49 -12.18
CA ILE A 15 -4.92 -3.68 -11.54
C ILE A 15 -3.59 -4.26 -12.04
N ASP A 16 -2.76 -3.44 -12.66
CA ASP A 16 -1.49 -3.90 -13.25
C ASP A 16 -0.26 -3.58 -12.40
N LEU A 17 -0.41 -2.67 -11.44
CA LEU A 17 0.64 -2.20 -10.57
C LEU A 17 0.01 -1.65 -9.29
N VAL A 18 0.65 -1.90 -8.16
CA VAL A 18 0.29 -1.31 -6.86
C VAL A 18 1.42 -0.42 -6.39
N HIS A 19 1.09 0.83 -6.06
CA HIS A 19 1.96 1.67 -5.24
C HIS A 19 1.55 1.45 -3.79
N CYS A 20 2.42 0.84 -3.00
CA CYS A 20 2.14 0.46 -1.62
C CYS A 20 2.91 1.40 -0.68
N ASN A 21 2.21 2.41 -0.17
CA ASN A 21 2.76 3.47 0.65
C ASN A 21 1.93 3.58 1.94
N ASP A 22 2.59 3.77 3.08
CA ASP A 22 1.90 4.27 4.28
C ASP A 22 1.67 5.79 4.13
N SER A 23 0.78 6.37 4.92
CA SER A 23 0.46 7.79 4.91
C SER A 23 0.84 8.41 6.24
N ARG A 24 1.63 9.49 6.20
CA ARG A 24 1.91 10.30 7.40
C ARG A 24 0.62 10.94 7.94
N ASP A 25 -0.30 11.28 7.05
CA ASP A 25 -1.47 12.11 7.34
C ASP A 25 -2.76 11.26 7.42
N ALA A 26 -3.77 11.78 8.11
CA ALA A 26 -5.00 11.05 8.42
C ALA A 26 -5.84 10.73 7.18
N ALA A 27 -6.71 9.72 7.30
CA ALA A 27 -7.67 9.35 6.27
C ALA A 27 -8.57 10.56 5.90
N GLY A 28 -8.69 10.84 4.60
CA GLY A 28 -9.50 11.95 4.09
C GLY A 28 -8.85 13.33 4.20
N SER A 29 -7.58 13.43 4.60
CA SER A 29 -6.86 14.71 4.71
C SER A 29 -6.62 15.42 3.37
N GLY A 30 -6.59 14.67 2.25
CA GLY A 30 -6.23 15.18 0.92
C GLY A 30 -4.73 15.48 0.76
N ALA A 31 -3.90 15.19 1.77
CA ALA A 31 -2.46 15.31 1.69
C ALA A 31 -1.84 14.06 1.06
N ASP A 32 -0.87 14.28 0.18
CA ASP A 32 -0.09 13.22 -0.47
C ASP A 32 1.32 13.21 0.12
N ARG A 33 1.48 12.49 1.23
CA ARG A 33 2.70 12.44 2.03
C ARG A 33 2.95 11.01 2.49
N HIS A 34 3.72 10.29 1.68
CA HIS A 34 4.09 8.91 1.95
C HIS A 34 4.95 8.79 3.21
N ALA A 35 4.82 7.66 3.88
CA ALA A 35 5.63 7.23 5.01
C ALA A 35 6.12 5.79 4.78
N ASN A 36 7.22 5.41 5.42
CA ASN A 36 7.60 4.00 5.53
C ASN A 36 6.58 3.26 6.43
N PHE A 37 6.47 1.96 6.29
CA PHE A 37 5.39 1.20 6.92
C PHE A 37 5.50 1.22 8.44
N GLY A 38 4.37 1.50 9.11
CA GLY A 38 4.30 1.59 10.57
C GLY A 38 4.83 2.91 11.13
N THR A 39 5.26 3.84 10.27
CA THR A 39 5.62 5.21 10.67
C THR A 39 4.54 6.23 10.32
N GLY A 40 3.53 5.82 9.52
CA GLY A 40 2.35 6.59 9.23
C GLY A 40 1.14 6.18 10.07
N GLN A 41 -0.04 6.33 9.49
CA GLN A 41 -1.33 6.12 10.14
C GLN A 41 -2.10 4.92 9.57
N ILE A 42 -1.58 4.26 8.52
CA ILE A 42 -2.20 3.08 7.95
C ILE A 42 -1.69 1.85 8.68
N ASP A 43 -2.60 1.01 9.21
CA ASP A 43 -2.24 -0.31 9.73
C ASP A 43 -1.52 -1.12 8.62
N PRO A 44 -0.27 -1.55 8.82
CA PRO A 44 0.48 -2.30 7.82
C PRO A 44 -0.22 -3.57 7.33
N GLN A 45 -1.08 -4.18 8.15
CA GLN A 45 -1.84 -5.37 7.72
C GLN A 45 -2.90 -5.04 6.67
N LEU A 46 -3.43 -3.81 6.64
CA LEU A 46 -4.31 -3.37 5.56
C LEU A 46 -3.55 -3.21 4.23
N LEU A 47 -2.29 -2.76 4.29
CA LEU A 47 -1.42 -2.68 3.11
C LEU A 47 -1.17 -4.08 2.52
N VAL A 48 -0.84 -5.06 3.37
CA VAL A 48 -0.68 -6.47 2.96
C VAL A 48 -1.95 -7.02 2.33
N ALA A 49 -3.11 -6.76 2.94
CA ALA A 49 -4.39 -7.23 2.41
C ALA A 49 -4.69 -6.66 1.02
N VAL A 50 -4.42 -5.37 0.79
CA VAL A 50 -4.56 -4.73 -0.52
C VAL A 50 -3.62 -5.35 -1.54
N VAL A 51 -2.35 -5.54 -1.20
CA VAL A 51 -1.36 -6.14 -2.10
C VAL A 51 -1.77 -7.55 -2.51
N LYS A 52 -2.17 -8.40 -1.56
CA LYS A 52 -2.65 -9.77 -1.84
C LYS A 52 -3.88 -9.78 -2.75
N ALA A 53 -4.86 -8.92 -2.49
CA ALA A 53 -6.09 -8.87 -3.28
C ALA A 53 -5.84 -8.34 -4.71
N ALA A 54 -4.87 -7.41 -4.86
CA ALA A 54 -4.54 -6.84 -6.15
C ALA A 54 -3.89 -7.86 -7.08
N ASP A 55 -3.01 -8.72 -6.55
CA ASP A 55 -2.25 -9.74 -7.28
C ASP A 55 -1.49 -9.13 -8.48
N ALA A 56 -0.70 -8.10 -8.18
CA ALA A 56 0.04 -7.32 -9.15
C ALA A 56 1.44 -6.96 -8.62
N PRO A 57 2.40 -6.60 -9.50
CA PRO A 57 3.68 -6.04 -9.09
C PRO A 57 3.50 -4.84 -8.15
N VAL A 58 4.44 -4.66 -7.23
CA VAL A 58 4.37 -3.63 -6.18
C VAL A 58 5.60 -2.71 -6.23
N ILE A 59 5.37 -1.42 -6.05
CA ILE A 59 6.40 -0.40 -5.81
C ILE A 59 6.14 0.23 -4.43
N CYS A 60 7.19 0.34 -3.61
CA CYS A 60 7.17 1.17 -2.40
C CYS A 60 7.80 2.53 -2.74
N GLU A 61 7.02 3.60 -2.77
CA GLU A 61 7.46 4.98 -3.01
C GLU A 61 7.74 5.71 -1.68
N THR A 62 8.33 4.98 -0.74
CA THR A 62 8.65 5.41 0.61
C THR A 62 10.08 5.96 0.69
N SER A 63 10.44 6.57 1.83
CA SER A 63 11.76 7.19 2.00
C SER A 63 12.90 6.16 1.90
N ASP A 64 14.05 6.59 1.38
CA ASP A 64 15.20 5.71 1.09
C ASP A 64 15.69 4.91 2.30
N GLU A 65 15.69 5.51 3.49
CA GLU A 65 16.25 4.93 4.71
C GLU A 65 15.50 3.66 5.16
N GLY A 66 14.16 3.63 5.00
CA GLY A 66 13.32 2.49 5.40
C GLY A 66 12.79 1.62 4.26
N ARG A 67 12.96 2.03 2.99
CA ARG A 67 12.31 1.36 1.85
C ARG A 67 12.72 -0.11 1.68
N LYS A 68 13.96 -0.45 2.03
CA LYS A 68 14.43 -1.85 1.98
C LYS A 68 13.62 -2.74 2.94
N ASP A 69 13.30 -2.23 4.12
CA ASP A 69 12.57 -2.96 5.15
C ASP A 69 11.08 -3.04 4.80
N ASP A 70 10.50 -1.99 4.19
CA ASP A 70 9.14 -2.04 3.63
C ASP A 70 8.99 -3.17 2.60
N ILE A 71 9.97 -3.29 1.68
CA ILE A 71 10.01 -4.35 0.67
C ILE A 71 10.15 -5.72 1.32
N ALA A 72 11.03 -5.86 2.32
CA ALA A 72 11.21 -7.12 3.05
C ALA A 72 9.92 -7.52 3.78
N PHE A 73 9.26 -6.56 4.44
CA PHE A 73 7.98 -6.78 5.11
C PHE A 73 6.93 -7.33 4.15
N LEU A 74 6.76 -6.76 2.96
CA LEU A 74 5.82 -7.32 1.97
C LEU A 74 6.23 -8.71 1.51
N ARG A 75 7.51 -8.95 1.24
CA ARG A 75 7.99 -10.28 0.83
C ARG A 75 7.71 -11.36 1.85
N ASP A 76 7.76 -11.04 3.14
CA ASP A 76 7.50 -11.99 4.21
C ASP A 76 6.01 -12.25 4.46
N HIS A 77 5.14 -11.33 4.02
CA HIS A 77 3.72 -11.35 4.36
C HIS A 77 2.79 -11.61 3.16
N VAL A 78 3.27 -11.48 1.91
CA VAL A 78 2.47 -11.61 0.68
C VAL A 78 2.64 -12.98 0.05
#